data_AF-A0A843X3W0-F1
#
_entry.id   AF-A0A843X3W0-F1
#
_cell.length_a   1.000
_cell.length_b   1.000
_cell.length_c   1.000
_cell.angle_alpha   90.00
_cell.angle_beta   90.00
_cell.angle_gamma   90.00
#
_symmetry.space_group_name_H-M   'P 1'
#
loop_
_entity.id
_entity.type
_entity.pdbx_description
1 polymer ?
#
loop_
_entity_poly.entity_id
_entity_poly.type
_entity_poly.pdbx_seq_one_letter_code
_entity_poly.pdbx_strand_id
1 'polypeptide(L)'
;GPMDAYLYRSRSVKQPGIKQALKGVKATAKAAKGAIKGIVKWFLHAGVPAHMTESPYFQSMLDAIAEAGPGLKAPTRKGVSIWAEFALKNC
;
A
#
# COMPACT_ATOMS: atom_id res chain seq x y z
N GLY A 1 -0.46 36.00 -39.37
CA GLY A 1 -1.87 35.62 -39.23
C GLY A 1 -2.07 34.97 -37.88
N PRO A 2 -3.24 35.13 -37.24
CA PRO A 2 -3.53 34.47 -35.98
C PRO A 2 -3.50 32.96 -36.20
N MET A 3 -2.74 32.24 -35.38
CA MET A 3 -2.68 30.78 -35.43
C MET A 3 -4.08 30.24 -35.10
N ASP A 4 -4.71 29.54 -36.05
CA ASP A 4 -6.00 28.91 -35.86
C ASP A 4 -5.85 27.73 -34.88
N ALA A 5 -6.44 27.87 -33.69
CA ALA A 5 -6.37 26.88 -32.61
C ALA A 5 -7.00 25.53 -33.00
N TYR A 6 -7.90 25.50 -33.98
CA TYR A 6 -8.50 24.26 -34.47
C TYR A 6 -7.56 23.48 -35.40
N LEU A 7 -6.69 24.15 -36.14
CA LEU A 7 -5.73 23.47 -37.02
C LEU A 7 -4.55 22.84 -36.26
N TYR A 8 -4.16 23.42 -35.11
CA TYR A 8 -3.10 22.83 -34.27
C TYR A 8 -3.58 21.62 -33.46
N ARG A 9 -4.89 21.52 -33.18
CA ARG A 9 -5.49 20.43 -32.40
C ARG A 9 -5.43 19.06 -33.12
N SER A 10 -5.06 19.05 -34.39
CA SER A 10 -4.90 17.82 -35.19
C SER A 10 -3.45 17.38 -35.31
N ARG A 11 -2.92 16.90 -34.19
CA ARG A 11 -2.03 15.73 -34.15
C ARG A 11 -2.20 15.11 -32.79
N SER A 12 -2.69 13.87 -32.76
CA SER A 12 -2.68 13.02 -31.58
C SER A 12 -1.23 12.90 -31.08
N VAL A 13 -0.81 13.83 -30.22
CA VAL A 13 0.33 13.64 -29.33
C VAL A 13 -0.15 12.61 -28.33
N LYS A 14 -0.08 11.32 -28.70
CA LYS A 14 -0.20 10.22 -27.75
C LYS A 14 0.94 10.41 -26.75
N GLN A 15 0.74 11.22 -25.71
CA GLN A 15 1.72 11.40 -24.64
C GLN A 15 2.00 10.02 -24.06
N PRO A 16 3.19 9.44 -24.29
CA PRO A 16 3.51 8.09 -23.82
C PRO A 16 3.40 8.00 -22.29
N GLY A 17 3.71 9.12 -21.63
CA GLY A 17 3.69 9.29 -20.18
C GLY A 17 2.30 9.15 -19.55
N ILE A 18 1.21 9.61 -20.18
CA ILE A 18 -0.14 9.50 -19.55
C ILE A 18 -0.58 8.05 -19.46
N LYS A 19 -0.36 7.26 -20.52
CA LYS A 19 -0.72 5.82 -20.51
C LYS A 19 0.14 5.03 -19.52
N GLN A 20 1.43 5.38 -19.41
CA GLN A 20 2.36 4.76 -18.46
C GLN A 20 2.01 5.15 -17.00
N ALA A 21 1.69 6.41 -16.74
CA ALA A 21 1.24 6.89 -15.43
C ALA A 21 -0.08 6.22 -15.02
N LEU A 22 -1.08 6.16 -15.90
CA LEU A 22 -2.34 5.45 -15.65
C LEU A 22 -2.13 3.94 -15.42
N LYS A 23 -1.18 3.31 -16.12
CA LYS A 23 -0.81 1.90 -15.90
C LYS A 23 -0.16 1.73 -14.51
N GLY A 24 0.71 2.65 -14.11
CA GLY A 24 1.30 2.70 -12.77
C GLY A 24 0.24 2.82 -11.68
N VAL A 25 -0.69 3.78 -11.80
CA VAL A 25 -1.80 3.98 -10.86
C VAL A 25 -2.67 2.72 -10.73
N LYS A 26 -2.99 2.06 -11.85
CA LYS A 26 -3.76 0.80 -11.83
C LYS A 26 -3.00 -0.36 -11.17
N ALA A 27 -1.69 -0.45 -11.38
CA ALA A 27 -0.85 -1.45 -10.73
C ALA A 27 -0.78 -1.23 -9.21
N THR A 28 -0.59 0.02 -8.77
CA THR A 28 -0.59 0.40 -7.35
C THR A 28 -1.95 0.11 -6.70
N ALA A 29 -3.06 0.47 -7.37
CA ALA A 29 -4.40 0.17 -6.86
C ALA A 29 -4.66 -1.34 -6.75
N LYS A 30 -4.13 -2.16 -7.67
CA LYS A 30 -4.24 -3.62 -7.60
C LYS A 30 -3.40 -4.19 -6.45
N ALA A 31 -2.20 -3.67 -6.23
CA ALA A 31 -1.33 -4.06 -5.12
C ALA A 31 -1.98 -3.72 -3.77
N ALA A 32 -2.52 -2.50 -3.63
CA ALA A 32 -3.24 -2.06 -2.43
C ALA A 32 -4.46 -2.96 -2.14
N LYS A 33 -5.27 -3.29 -3.17
CA LYS A 33 -6.39 -4.23 -3.02
C LYS A 33 -5.93 -5.63 -2.58
N GLY A 34 -4.79 -6.10 -3.08
CA GLY A 34 -4.19 -7.37 -2.68
C GLY A 34 -3.78 -7.38 -1.21
N ALA A 35 -3.11 -6.32 -0.76
CA ALA A 35 -2.70 -6.13 0.63
C ALA A 35 -3.91 -6.08 1.58
N ILE A 36 -4.91 -5.23 1.27
CA ILE A 36 -6.15 -5.10 2.06
C ILE A 36 -6.86 -6.46 2.16
N LYS A 37 -6.99 -7.19 1.05
CA LYS A 37 -7.62 -8.53 1.06
C LYS A 37 -6.85 -9.52 1.93
N GLY A 38 -5.52 -9.46 1.95
CA GLY A 38 -4.68 -10.28 2.82
C GLY A 38 -4.93 -9.98 4.30
N ILE A 39 -4.95 -8.69 4.66
CA ILE A 39 -5.22 -8.22 6.02
C ILE A 39 -6.60 -8.67 6.47
N VAL A 40 -7.66 -8.37 5.70
CA VAL A 40 -9.04 -8.75 6.05
C VAL A 40 -9.18 -10.27 6.24
N LYS A 41 -8.55 -11.08 5.39
CA LYS A 41 -8.54 -12.55 5.57
C LYS A 41 -7.87 -12.97 6.88
N TRP A 42 -6.77 -12.33 7.26
CA TRP A 42 -6.10 -12.61 8.52
C TRP A 42 -6.97 -12.22 9.71
N PHE A 43 -7.64 -11.05 9.68
CA PHE A 43 -8.59 -10.64 10.71
C PHE A 43 -9.72 -11.66 10.90
N LEU A 44 -10.32 -12.11 9.80
CA LEU A 44 -11.38 -13.13 9.84
C LEU A 44 -10.89 -14.47 10.39
N HIS A 45 -9.69 -14.90 10.01
CA HIS A 45 -9.10 -16.15 10.51
C HIS A 45 -8.74 -16.07 12.00
N ALA A 46 -8.21 -14.93 12.45
CA ALA A 46 -7.80 -14.71 13.83
C ALA A 46 -8.96 -14.32 14.77
N GLY A 47 -10.17 -14.09 14.23
CA GLY A 47 -11.32 -13.64 15.00
C GLY A 47 -11.18 -12.21 15.55
N VAL A 48 -10.36 -11.38 14.89
CA VAL A 48 -10.09 -10.01 15.34
C VAL A 48 -11.29 -9.12 14.97
N PRO A 49 -11.90 -8.43 15.95
CA PRO A 49 -13.03 -7.54 15.70
C PRO A 49 -12.59 -6.30 14.92
N ALA A 50 -13.48 -5.79 14.08
CA ALA A 50 -13.16 -4.71 13.13
C ALA A 50 -12.67 -3.41 13.79
N HIS A 51 -13.15 -3.08 15.01
CA HIS A 51 -12.72 -1.87 15.73
C HIS A 51 -11.21 -1.82 16.02
N MET A 52 -10.49 -2.96 15.95
CA MET A 52 -9.05 -3.00 16.14
C MET A 52 -8.28 -2.26 15.03
N THR A 53 -8.89 -2.04 13.86
CA THR A 53 -8.26 -1.22 12.80
C THR A 53 -8.23 0.27 13.12
N GLU A 54 -9.05 0.73 14.08
CA GLU A 54 -9.06 2.12 14.55
C GLU A 54 -7.91 2.41 15.53
N SER A 55 -7.19 1.37 15.95
CA SER A 55 -6.03 1.51 16.81
C SER A 55 -4.92 2.31 16.10
N PRO A 56 -4.29 3.30 16.76
CA PRO A 56 -3.18 4.05 16.16
C PRO A 56 -1.99 3.15 15.77
N TYR A 57 -1.86 1.99 16.43
CA TYR A 57 -0.83 1.00 16.13
C TYR A 57 -1.06 0.27 14.80
N PHE A 58 -2.31 0.20 14.33
CA PHE A 58 -2.63 -0.47 13.08
C PHE A 58 -2.06 0.29 11.89
N GLN A 59 -2.23 1.61 11.86
CA GLN A 59 -1.67 2.45 10.79
C GLN A 59 -0.14 2.50 10.86
N SER A 60 0.44 2.65 12.05
CA SER A 60 1.90 2.65 12.21
C SER A 60 2.54 1.32 11.79
N MET A 61 1.85 0.19 12.02
CA MET A 61 2.29 -1.11 11.53
C MET A 61 2.29 -1.16 10.00
N LEU A 62 1.25 -0.64 9.33
CA LEU A 62 1.18 -0.62 7.87
C LEU A 62 2.25 0.29 7.26
N ASP A 63 2.52 1.45 7.88
CA ASP A 63 3.56 2.37 7.44
C ASP A 63 4.95 1.72 7.55
N ALA A 64 5.26 1.06 8.67
CA ALA A 64 6.51 0.33 8.84
C ALA A 64 6.67 -0.83 7.82
N ILE A 65 5.58 -1.52 7.48
CA ILE A 65 5.58 -2.55 6.43
C ILE A 65 5.85 -1.93 5.04
N ALA A 66 5.27 -0.75 4.77
CA ALA A 66 5.48 -0.05 3.51
C ALA A 66 6.93 0.45 3.36
N GLU A 67 7.53 0.95 4.45
CA GLU A 67 8.94 1.37 4.49
C GLU A 67 9.91 0.19 4.31
N ALA A 68 9.63 -0.96 4.93
CA ALA A 68 10.45 -2.15 4.79
C ALA A 68 10.48 -2.68 3.33
N GLY A 69 9.39 -2.50 2.60
CA GLY A 69 9.29 -2.88 1.20
C GLY A 69 9.25 -4.40 0.95
N PRO A 70 9.39 -4.82 -0.32
CA PRO A 70 9.31 -6.23 -0.70
C PRO A 70 10.48 -7.04 -0.13
N GLY A 71 10.16 -8.06 0.68
CA GLY A 71 11.15 -8.90 1.35
C GLY A 71 10.92 -9.06 2.86
N LEU A 72 10.03 -8.25 3.44
CA LEU A 72 9.61 -8.39 4.83
C LEU A 72 9.06 -9.80 5.09
N LYS A 73 9.67 -10.50 6.05
CA LYS A 73 9.22 -11.82 6.50
C LYS A 73 8.38 -11.65 7.76
N ALA A 74 7.28 -12.41 7.84
CA ALA A 74 6.49 -12.47 9.05
C ALA A 74 7.37 -12.94 10.23
N PRO A 75 7.25 -12.31 11.40
CA PRO A 75 8.01 -12.72 12.57
C PRO A 75 7.58 -14.12 13.00
N THR A 76 8.55 -14.98 13.33
CA THR A 76 8.27 -16.31 13.88
C THR A 76 7.82 -16.19 15.33
N ARG A 77 7.05 -17.16 15.86
CA ARG A 77 6.57 -17.15 17.26
C ARG A 77 7.70 -16.87 18.28
N LYS A 78 8.89 -17.43 18.04
CA LYS A 78 10.08 -17.18 18.86
C LYS A 78 10.59 -15.73 18.73
N GLY A 79 10.60 -15.19 17.51
CA GLY A 79 10.98 -13.80 17.25
C GLY A 79 10.00 -12.80 17.89
N VAL A 80 8.70 -13.06 17.83
CA VAL A 80 7.68 -12.20 18.46
C VAL A 80 7.86 -12.16 19.98
N SER A 81 8.12 -13.30 20.64
CA SER A 81 8.40 -13.30 22.10
C SER A 81 9.64 -12.49 22.46
N ILE A 82 10.74 -12.61 21.71
CA ILE A 82 11.98 -11.88 21.97
C ILE A 82 11.76 -10.37 21.82
N TRP A 83 11.08 -9.94 20.75
CA TRP A 83 10.79 -8.52 20.53
C TRP A 83 9.70 -7.96 21.46
N ALA A 84 8.70 -8.76 21.83
CA ALA A 84 7.67 -8.36 22.79
C ALA A 84 8.25 -8.19 24.21
N GLU A 85 9.14 -9.08 24.65
CA GLU A 85 9.87 -8.91 25.92
C GLU A 85 10.77 -7.69 25.90
N PHE A 86 11.42 -7.40 24.76
CA PHE A 86 12.25 -6.20 24.63
C PHE A 86 11.41 -4.91 24.65
N ALA A 87 10.27 -4.88 23.94
CA ALA A 87 9.37 -3.73 23.95
C ALA A 87 8.76 -3.47 25.34
N LEU A 88 8.35 -4.51 26.06
CA LEU A 88 7.79 -4.39 27.42
C LEU A 88 8.82 -3.98 28.48
N LYS A 89 10.12 -4.22 28.25
CA LYS A 89 11.21 -3.80 29.15
C LYS A 89 11.68 -2.37 28.90
N ASN A 90 11.28 -1.74 27.80
CA ASN A 90 11.66 -0.38 27.42
C ASN A 90 10.46 0.59 27.34
N CYS A 91 9.30 0.15 27.82
CA CYS A 91 8.15 0.99 28.19
C CYS A 91 8.15 1.18 29.71
#